data_AF-A0A2X2WBI1-F1
#
_entry.id   AF-A0A2X2WBI1-F1
#
_cell.length_a   1.000
_cell.length_b   1.000
_cell.length_c   1.000
_cell.angle_alpha   90.00
_cell.angle_beta   90.00
_cell.angle_gamma   90.00
#
_symmetry.space_group_name_H-M   'P 1'
#
loop_
_entity.id
_entity.type
_entity.pdbx_description
1 polymer ?
#
loop_
_entity_poly.entity_id
_entity_poly.type
_entity_poly.pdbx_seq_one_letter_code
_entity_poly.pdbx_strand_id
1 'polypeptide(L)'
;MNEYLELVDRAQKQRIMLTKKQMKNIRDLYRDVAKDLGKRAKRANKDSLSERWLLDYQKQFKKDIKELNKILKKDIENSMIESARYANNIQLDFFNLLDIKYKLNSKETFSNMFSKIPQESLQELISGDFYKDGKGLSERLWFHEKEANANFDYIIQKGLVEKKSTYELAKDLSDYVNPEVKKDWSFKNIYPGVGNKKIEYNSFRLAVTSISHAYQLSMQRSCKANPFVEGIEWHTSNSHRGPCTLCQSREGKTYKPDELPLDHPNGVCYFTPVITKSMEDIGLELHDWLYGGSNSKLDDWYKEYGREFAGESNLFRNIRKKDNNNDGNSDIINSIRNDIKSGKYPLEILESKQGKHIREHNNYIEGRSYLTISIDEAQKIVNKYAGNGIIRLNQNNEWDNKEIVTVDKEIGINVNSMTNEESKTNRCKIHYSKRGTHIVPTRKK
;
A
#
# COMPACT_ATOMS: atom_id res chain seq x y z
N MET A 1 -36.51 -0.45 -0.43
CA MET A 1 -35.13 -0.99 -0.34
C MET A 1 -35.12 -1.91 0.87
N ASN A 2 -34.58 -3.13 0.79
CA ASN A 2 -34.54 -4.01 1.96
C ASN A 2 -33.48 -3.50 2.96
N GLU A 3 -33.58 -3.89 4.24
CA GLU A 3 -32.69 -3.41 5.33
C GLU A 3 -31.20 -3.63 4.98
N TYR A 4 -30.87 -4.71 4.28
CA TYR A 4 -29.49 -4.99 3.84
C TYR A 4 -28.98 -4.00 2.80
N LEU A 5 -29.78 -3.69 1.77
CA LEU A 5 -29.42 -2.73 0.74
C LEU A 5 -29.28 -1.31 1.32
N GLU A 6 -29.99 -0.98 2.40
CA GLU A 6 -29.78 0.29 3.12
C GLU A 6 -28.39 0.37 3.79
N LEU A 7 -27.86 -0.76 4.30
CA LEU A 7 -26.49 -0.82 4.80
C LEU A 7 -25.48 -0.57 3.68
N VAL A 8 -25.69 -1.18 2.51
CA VAL A 8 -24.84 -1.00 1.32
C VAL A 8 -24.86 0.47 0.86
N ASP A 9 -26.04 1.08 0.71
CA ASP A 9 -26.18 2.49 0.32
C ASP A 9 -25.51 3.43 1.33
N ARG A 10 -25.68 3.18 2.63
CA ARG A 10 -25.04 3.97 3.69
C ARG A 10 -23.52 3.90 3.60
N ALA A 11 -22.95 2.71 3.48
CA ALA A 11 -21.51 2.51 3.37
C ALA A 11 -20.94 3.21 2.12
N GLN A 12 -21.67 3.14 1.00
CA GLN A 12 -21.27 3.80 -0.24
C GLN A 12 -21.28 5.34 -0.10
N LYS A 13 -22.32 5.91 0.52
CA LYS A 13 -22.40 7.35 0.81
C LYS A 13 -21.25 7.80 1.71
N GLN A 14 -20.92 7.03 2.74
CA GLN A 14 -19.80 7.30 3.64
C GLN A 14 -18.46 7.30 2.88
N ARG A 15 -18.22 6.30 2.03
CA ARG A 15 -17.02 6.24 1.17
C ARG A 15 -16.89 7.47 0.25
N ILE A 16 -18.00 7.90 -0.36
CA ILE A 16 -18.02 9.08 -1.24
C ILE A 16 -17.68 10.35 -0.45
N MET A 17 -18.29 10.53 0.73
CA MET A 17 -18.01 11.69 1.59
C MET A 17 -16.57 11.71 2.06
N LEU A 18 -16.02 10.56 2.48
CA LEU A 18 -14.63 10.40 2.87
C LEU A 18 -13.68 10.78 1.73
N THR A 19 -13.95 10.28 0.52
CA THR A 19 -13.14 10.59 -0.67
C THR A 19 -13.15 12.09 -0.98
N LYS A 20 -14.32 12.73 -0.95
CA LYS A 20 -14.45 14.18 -1.17
C LYS A 20 -13.68 14.98 -0.11
N LYS A 21 -13.79 14.59 1.16
CA LYS A 21 -13.04 15.20 2.27
C LYS A 21 -11.54 15.06 2.05
N GLN A 22 -11.06 13.88 1.66
CA GLN A 22 -9.64 13.66 1.42
C GLN A 22 -9.11 14.50 0.25
N MET A 23 -9.87 14.60 -0.84
CA MET A 23 -9.51 15.49 -1.95
C MET A 23 -9.43 16.96 -1.51
N LYS A 24 -10.36 17.43 -0.68
CA LYS A 24 -10.30 18.80 -0.14
C LYS A 24 -9.07 19.00 0.73
N ASN A 25 -8.79 18.08 1.65
CA ASN A 25 -7.64 18.16 2.56
C ASN A 25 -6.32 18.21 1.80
N ILE A 26 -6.12 17.33 0.80
CA ILE A 26 -4.92 17.34 -0.04
C ILE A 26 -4.79 18.71 -0.74
N ARG A 27 -5.87 19.25 -1.30
CA ARG A 27 -5.85 20.56 -1.95
C ARG A 27 -5.42 21.66 -0.98
N ASP A 28 -5.99 21.66 0.22
CA ASP A 28 -5.71 22.66 1.25
C ASP A 28 -4.23 22.60 1.68
N LEU A 29 -3.67 21.39 1.88
CA LEU A 29 -2.25 21.21 2.21
C LEU A 29 -1.30 21.76 1.13
N TYR A 30 -1.55 21.45 -0.14
CA TYR A 30 -0.73 22.01 -1.24
C TYR A 30 -0.87 23.53 -1.36
N ARG A 31 -2.07 24.06 -1.13
CA ARG A 31 -2.30 25.52 -1.10
C ARG A 31 -1.49 26.18 0.03
N ASP A 32 -1.40 25.55 1.19
CA ASP A 32 -0.67 26.12 2.32
C ASP A 32 0.86 26.11 2.08
N VAL A 33 1.39 25.05 1.45
CA VAL A 33 2.78 25.02 0.96
C VAL A 33 3.01 26.14 -0.05
N ALA A 34 2.12 26.28 -1.05
CA ALA A 34 2.23 27.35 -2.04
C ALA A 34 2.17 28.75 -1.41
N LYS A 35 1.33 28.96 -0.38
CA LYS A 35 1.26 30.23 0.35
C LYS A 35 2.56 30.56 1.07
N ASP A 36 3.20 29.59 1.73
CA ASP A 36 4.50 29.82 2.39
C ASP A 36 5.59 30.16 1.37
N LEU A 37 5.66 29.40 0.29
CA LEU A 37 6.56 29.63 -0.84
C LEU A 37 6.36 31.00 -1.47
N GLY A 38 5.10 31.44 -1.64
CA GLY A 38 4.76 32.77 -2.16
C GLY A 38 5.13 33.91 -1.20
N LYS A 39 4.99 33.74 0.12
CA LYS A 39 5.46 34.71 1.11
C LYS A 39 6.98 34.88 1.05
N ARG A 40 7.72 33.78 0.88
CA ARG A 40 9.18 33.80 0.71
C ARG A 40 9.58 34.45 -0.61
N ALA A 41 8.88 34.14 -1.70
CA ALA A 41 9.10 34.74 -3.01
C ALA A 41 9.05 36.29 -2.95
N LYS A 42 8.11 36.86 -2.19
CA LYS A 42 8.00 38.32 -2.01
C LYS A 42 9.19 38.97 -1.30
N ARG A 43 10.00 38.19 -0.56
CA ARG A 43 11.21 38.66 0.11
C ARG A 43 12.44 38.59 -0.79
N ALA A 44 12.32 38.04 -1.99
CA ALA A 44 13.40 38.04 -2.97
C ALA A 44 13.69 39.46 -3.46
N ASN A 45 14.98 39.78 -3.67
CA ASN A 45 15.36 41.02 -4.30
C ASN A 45 14.87 41.04 -5.75
N LYS A 46 14.26 42.15 -6.17
CA LYS A 46 13.80 42.36 -7.55
C LYS A 46 14.95 42.66 -8.51
N ASP A 47 16.06 43.19 -7.99
CA ASP A 47 17.12 43.78 -8.80
C ASP A 47 18.40 42.92 -8.86
N SER A 48 18.47 41.79 -8.15
CA SER A 48 19.60 40.87 -8.28
C SER A 48 19.26 39.40 -8.07
N LEU A 49 19.90 38.55 -8.89
CA LEU A 49 19.87 37.11 -8.78
C LEU A 49 20.94 36.65 -7.79
N SER A 50 20.58 36.45 -6.51
CA SER A 50 21.51 35.78 -5.60
C SER A 50 21.30 34.27 -5.72
N GLU A 51 22.24 33.62 -6.42
CA GLU A 51 22.29 32.16 -6.58
C GLU A 51 22.09 31.42 -5.24
N ARG A 52 22.64 31.99 -4.16
CA ARG A 52 22.45 31.54 -2.78
C ARG A 52 20.98 31.51 -2.33
N TRP A 53 20.20 32.55 -2.62
CA TRP A 53 18.79 32.59 -2.24
C TRP A 53 17.98 31.52 -2.99
N LEU A 54 18.27 31.30 -4.27
CA LEU A 54 17.61 30.26 -5.07
C LEU A 54 17.91 28.86 -4.53
N LEU A 55 19.17 28.60 -4.14
CA LEU A 55 19.56 27.34 -3.50
C LEU A 55 18.84 27.14 -2.16
N ASP A 56 18.72 28.19 -1.34
CA ASP A 56 18.00 28.11 -0.07
C ASP A 56 16.50 27.91 -0.27
N TYR A 57 15.91 28.57 -1.27
CA TYR A 57 14.52 28.40 -1.67
C TYR A 57 14.23 26.97 -2.16
N GLN A 58 15.12 26.42 -2.98
CA GLN A 58 15.05 25.04 -3.47
C GLN A 58 15.17 24.02 -2.35
N LYS A 59 16.13 24.20 -1.43
CA LYS A 59 16.27 23.35 -0.24
C LYS A 59 15.00 23.38 0.62
N GLN A 60 14.43 24.56 0.81
CA GLN A 60 13.19 24.70 1.57
C GLN A 60 12.02 23.98 0.88
N PHE A 61 11.82 24.17 -0.42
CA PHE A 61 10.78 23.47 -1.17
C PHE A 61 10.89 21.94 -1.02
N LYS A 62 12.09 21.38 -1.21
CA LYS A 62 12.34 19.95 -1.06
C LYS A 62 11.98 19.46 0.35
N LYS A 63 12.25 20.27 1.37
CA LYS A 63 11.84 20.01 2.76
C LYS A 63 10.31 20.05 2.93
N ASP A 64 9.65 21.05 2.37
CA ASP A 64 8.20 21.23 2.50
C ASP A 64 7.42 20.09 1.82
N ILE A 65 7.83 19.66 0.62
CA ILE A 65 7.25 18.49 -0.06
C ILE A 65 7.49 17.20 0.73
N LYS A 66 8.67 17.03 1.32
CA LYS A 66 8.97 15.87 2.16
C LYS A 66 8.07 15.82 3.41
N GLU A 67 7.87 16.94 4.09
CA GLU A 67 6.97 17.01 5.25
C GLU A 67 5.50 16.81 4.82
N LEU A 68 5.09 17.42 3.70
CA LEU A 68 3.78 17.20 3.10
C LEU A 68 3.53 15.71 2.84
N ASN A 69 4.49 14.99 2.26
CA ASN A 69 4.36 13.55 2.00
C ASN A 69 4.18 12.71 3.26
N LYS A 70 4.79 13.09 4.39
CA LYS A 70 4.57 12.40 5.67
C LYS A 70 3.15 12.59 6.17
N ILE A 71 2.62 13.82 6.08
CA ILE A 71 1.23 14.14 6.44
C ILE A 71 0.28 13.35 5.53
N LEU A 72 0.48 13.44 4.21
CA LEU A 72 -0.31 12.73 3.21
C LEU A 72 -0.32 11.23 3.43
N LYS A 73 0.84 10.62 3.75
CA LYS A 73 0.92 9.19 4.05
C LYS A 73 -0.05 8.81 5.16
N LYS A 74 0.08 9.47 6.32
CA LYS A 74 -0.76 9.17 7.49
C LYS A 74 -2.24 9.40 7.21
N ASP A 75 -2.58 10.50 6.55
CA ASP A 75 -3.97 10.85 6.24
C ASP A 75 -4.61 9.88 5.23
N ILE A 76 -3.85 9.43 4.23
CA ILE A 76 -4.31 8.43 3.27
C ILE A 76 -4.47 7.07 3.97
N GLU A 77 -3.53 6.63 4.80
CA GLU A 77 -3.65 5.38 5.58
C GLU A 77 -4.90 5.40 6.48
N ASN A 78 -5.15 6.53 7.15
CA ASN A 78 -6.36 6.72 7.95
C ASN A 78 -7.65 6.66 7.10
N SER A 79 -7.63 7.27 5.92
CA SER A 79 -8.78 7.20 5.01
C SER A 79 -8.98 5.78 4.45
N MET A 80 -7.90 5.05 4.18
CA MET A 80 -7.98 3.67 3.74
C MET A 80 -8.63 2.78 4.80
N ILE A 81 -8.23 2.88 6.07
CA ILE A 81 -8.81 2.07 7.14
C ILE A 81 -10.29 2.39 7.39
N GLU A 82 -10.67 3.67 7.35
CA GLU A 82 -12.09 4.07 7.46
C GLU A 82 -12.91 3.54 6.29
N SER A 83 -12.37 3.64 5.06
CA SER A 83 -13.01 3.08 3.87
C SER A 83 -13.20 1.56 3.97
N ALA A 84 -12.16 0.85 4.41
CA ALA A 84 -12.22 -0.59 4.65
C ALA A 84 -13.27 -0.95 5.72
N ARG A 85 -13.36 -0.14 6.80
CA ARG A 85 -14.40 -0.30 7.83
C ARG A 85 -15.80 -0.13 7.27
N TYR A 86 -16.06 0.87 6.42
CA TYR A 86 -17.39 1.05 5.82
C TYR A 86 -17.84 -0.17 5.02
N ALA A 87 -16.95 -0.78 4.23
CA ALA A 87 -17.27 -2.02 3.51
C ALA A 87 -17.51 -3.20 4.45
N ASN A 88 -16.62 -3.41 5.41
CA ASN A 88 -16.72 -4.50 6.40
C ASN A 88 -17.98 -4.41 7.26
N ASN A 89 -18.36 -3.18 7.64
CA ASN A 89 -19.51 -2.94 8.50
C ASN A 89 -20.83 -3.32 7.86
N ILE A 90 -20.91 -3.45 6.53
CA ILE A 90 -22.12 -3.98 5.86
C ILE A 90 -22.42 -5.38 6.40
N GLN A 91 -21.41 -6.26 6.49
CA GLN A 91 -21.61 -7.62 6.97
C GLN A 91 -21.75 -7.67 8.49
N LEU A 92 -20.94 -6.88 9.22
CA LEU A 92 -21.04 -6.79 10.67
C LEU A 92 -22.43 -6.31 11.13
N ASP A 93 -22.93 -5.22 10.53
CA ASP A 93 -24.23 -4.65 10.87
C ASP A 93 -25.36 -5.59 10.45
N PHE A 94 -25.21 -6.29 9.32
CA PHE A 94 -26.14 -7.34 8.91
C PHE A 94 -26.31 -8.42 9.99
N PHE A 95 -25.22 -8.99 10.49
CA PHE A 95 -25.28 -9.99 11.57
C PHE A 95 -25.77 -9.39 12.90
N ASN A 96 -25.41 -8.15 13.23
CA ASN A 96 -25.92 -7.46 14.42
C ASN A 96 -27.44 -7.27 14.37
N LEU A 97 -28.00 -6.94 13.19
CA LEU A 97 -29.45 -6.82 13.01
C LEU A 97 -30.14 -8.17 13.21
N LEU A 98 -29.59 -9.25 12.65
CA LEU A 98 -30.11 -10.60 12.82
C LEU A 98 -30.03 -11.05 14.29
N ASP A 99 -28.91 -10.77 14.97
CA ASP A 99 -28.70 -11.11 16.37
C ASP A 99 -29.78 -10.51 17.29
N ILE A 100 -30.08 -9.23 17.09
CA ILE A 100 -31.11 -8.52 17.86
C ILE A 100 -32.51 -9.06 17.52
N LYS A 101 -32.82 -9.19 16.23
CA LYS A 101 -34.18 -9.53 15.76
C LYS A 101 -34.57 -10.97 16.09
N TYR A 102 -33.63 -11.90 16.01
CA TYR A 102 -33.85 -13.34 16.21
C TYR A 102 -33.23 -13.87 17.51
N LYS A 103 -32.75 -12.98 18.39
CA LYS A 103 -32.20 -13.29 19.72
C LYS A 103 -31.12 -14.38 19.65
N LEU A 104 -30.18 -14.22 18.73
CA LEU A 104 -29.17 -15.24 18.44
C LEU A 104 -28.12 -15.38 19.55
N ASN A 105 -27.93 -14.36 20.40
CA ASN A 105 -26.93 -14.33 21.49
C ASN A 105 -25.50 -14.62 21.01
N SER A 106 -25.17 -14.07 19.84
CA SER A 106 -24.00 -14.41 19.01
C SER A 106 -23.19 -13.17 18.61
N LYS A 107 -23.58 -11.99 19.08
CA LYS A 107 -22.95 -10.70 18.73
C LYS A 107 -21.43 -10.70 18.83
N GLU A 108 -20.86 -11.23 19.91
CA GLU A 108 -19.41 -11.27 20.11
C GLU A 108 -18.72 -12.15 19.06
N THR A 109 -19.31 -13.31 18.78
CA THR A 109 -18.84 -14.29 17.78
C THR A 109 -18.74 -13.65 16.39
N PHE A 110 -19.82 -13.01 15.92
CA PHE A 110 -19.81 -12.33 14.62
C PHE A 110 -18.94 -11.07 14.60
N SER A 111 -18.89 -10.31 15.70
CA SER A 111 -18.01 -9.14 15.81
C SER A 111 -16.54 -9.51 15.66
N ASN A 112 -16.13 -10.63 16.27
CA ASN A 112 -14.75 -11.12 16.19
C ASN A 112 -14.35 -11.48 14.75
N MET A 113 -15.23 -12.14 14.00
CA MET A 113 -14.98 -12.55 12.60
C MET A 113 -14.59 -11.37 11.70
N PHE A 114 -15.27 -10.24 11.85
CA PHE A 114 -15.05 -9.06 10.98
C PHE A 114 -14.02 -8.07 11.55
N SER A 115 -13.53 -8.28 12.77
CA SER A 115 -12.73 -7.28 13.50
C SER A 115 -11.37 -7.00 12.86
N LYS A 116 -10.72 -8.02 12.29
CA LYS A 116 -9.34 -7.94 11.76
C LYS A 116 -9.30 -7.55 10.29
N ILE A 117 -10.37 -7.82 9.54
CA ILE A 117 -10.44 -7.63 8.09
C ILE A 117 -10.01 -6.22 7.63
N PRO A 118 -10.47 -5.10 8.25
CA PRO A 118 -10.06 -3.78 7.79
C PRO A 118 -8.55 -3.53 7.93
N GLN A 119 -7.94 -3.98 9.04
CA GLN A 119 -6.51 -3.79 9.27
C GLN A 119 -5.66 -4.70 8.38
N GLU A 120 -6.08 -5.93 8.15
CA GLU A 120 -5.37 -6.84 7.26
C GLU A 120 -5.43 -6.37 5.80
N SER A 121 -6.61 -5.91 5.35
CA SER A 121 -6.78 -5.30 4.03
C SER A 121 -5.89 -4.07 3.85
N LEU A 122 -5.76 -3.25 4.91
CA LEU A 122 -4.86 -2.10 4.90
C LEU A 122 -3.40 -2.53 4.75
N GLN A 123 -2.96 -3.54 5.51
CA GLN A 123 -1.58 -4.02 5.47
C GLN A 123 -1.21 -4.57 4.08
N GLU A 124 -2.11 -5.33 3.46
CA GLU A 124 -1.93 -5.90 2.11
C GLU A 124 -1.76 -4.79 1.04
N LEU A 125 -2.53 -3.70 1.16
CA LEU A 125 -2.45 -2.57 0.24
C LEU A 125 -1.24 -1.67 0.50
N ILE A 126 -0.89 -1.44 1.77
CA ILE A 126 0.27 -0.62 2.15
C ILE A 126 1.58 -1.33 1.79
N SER A 127 1.65 -2.66 1.95
CA SER A 127 2.85 -3.44 1.59
C SER A 127 3.11 -3.44 0.09
N GLY A 128 2.03 -3.35 -0.70
CA GLY A 128 2.08 -3.43 -2.16
C GLY A 128 1.86 -4.83 -2.70
N ASP A 129 1.71 -5.84 -1.83
CA ASP A 129 1.56 -7.25 -2.21
C ASP A 129 0.29 -7.48 -3.06
N PHE A 130 -0.73 -6.64 -2.85
CA PHE A 130 -1.95 -6.63 -3.64
C PHE A 130 -1.74 -6.19 -5.11
N TYR A 131 -0.71 -5.39 -5.39
CA TYR A 131 -0.49 -4.82 -6.72
C TYR A 131 0.53 -5.63 -7.52
N LYS A 132 0.28 -5.79 -8.82
CA LYS A 132 1.20 -6.48 -9.75
C LYS A 132 2.62 -5.89 -9.78
N ASP A 133 2.75 -4.60 -9.51
CA ASP A 133 4.05 -3.91 -9.49
C ASP A 133 4.78 -4.03 -8.13
N GLY A 134 4.15 -4.64 -7.12
CA GLY A 134 4.67 -4.78 -5.77
C GLY A 134 4.82 -3.45 -5.01
N LYS A 135 4.25 -2.35 -5.53
CA LYS A 135 4.46 -1.00 -4.97
C LYS A 135 3.31 -0.58 -4.07
N GLY A 136 3.65 -0.44 -2.79
CA GLY A 136 2.76 0.08 -1.76
C GLY A 136 2.64 1.61 -1.73
N LEU A 137 1.90 2.13 -0.75
CA LEU A 137 1.63 3.56 -0.62
C LEU A 137 2.90 4.41 -0.48
N SER A 138 3.85 3.97 0.36
CA SER A 138 5.07 4.73 0.64
C SER A 138 5.96 4.89 -0.60
N GLU A 139 6.10 3.83 -1.40
CA GLU A 139 6.89 3.88 -2.64
C GLU A 139 6.24 4.78 -3.69
N ARG A 140 4.91 4.78 -3.78
CA ARG A 140 4.15 5.66 -4.69
C ARG A 140 4.31 7.13 -4.32
N LEU A 141 4.20 7.47 -3.03
CA LEU A 141 4.44 8.83 -2.53
C LEU A 141 5.88 9.29 -2.80
N TRP A 142 6.87 8.43 -2.55
CA TRP A 142 8.27 8.74 -2.82
C TRP A 142 8.56 8.98 -4.30
N PHE A 143 7.92 8.22 -5.19
CA PHE A 143 8.04 8.47 -6.63
C PHE A 143 7.46 9.84 -7.01
N HIS A 144 6.31 10.22 -6.45
CA HIS A 144 5.73 11.55 -6.67
C HIS A 144 6.59 12.68 -6.09
N GLU A 145 7.25 12.47 -4.94
CA GLU A 145 8.27 13.39 -4.40
C GLU A 145 9.39 13.65 -5.39
N LYS A 146 9.94 12.58 -5.98
CA LYS A 146 11.03 12.68 -6.95
C LYS A 146 10.61 13.43 -8.21
N GLU A 147 9.42 13.12 -8.74
CA GLU A 147 8.87 13.80 -9.91
C GLU A 147 8.67 15.30 -9.62
N ALA A 148 8.13 15.65 -8.45
CA ALA A 148 7.95 17.03 -8.02
C ALA A 148 9.29 17.78 -7.92
N ASN A 149 10.29 17.17 -7.27
CA ASN A 149 11.61 17.76 -7.12
C ASN A 149 12.32 17.94 -8.47
N ALA A 150 12.21 16.97 -9.38
CA ALA A 150 12.79 17.08 -10.71
C ALA A 150 12.15 18.21 -11.54
N ASN A 151 10.82 18.35 -11.47
CA ASN A 151 10.12 19.46 -12.15
C ASN A 151 10.48 20.83 -11.56
N PHE A 152 10.67 20.91 -10.23
CA PHE A 152 11.10 22.14 -9.58
C PHE A 152 12.52 22.53 -10.01
N ASP A 153 13.43 21.56 -10.06
CA ASP A 153 14.81 21.75 -10.52
C ASP A 153 14.84 22.17 -12.01
N TYR A 154 13.96 21.59 -12.83
CA TYR A 154 13.76 21.97 -14.23
C TYR A 154 13.25 23.42 -14.39
N ILE A 155 12.29 23.86 -13.56
CA ILE A 155 11.80 25.25 -13.57
C ILE A 155 12.93 26.22 -13.23
N ILE A 156 13.76 25.90 -12.22
CA ILE A 156 14.95 26.71 -11.90
C ILE A 156 15.88 26.82 -13.11
N GLN A 157 16.27 25.69 -13.70
CA GLN A 157 17.20 25.67 -14.84
C GLN A 157 16.68 26.49 -16.02
N LYS A 158 15.40 26.33 -16.37
CA LYS A 158 14.77 27.10 -17.46
C LYS A 158 14.64 28.58 -17.14
N GLY A 159 14.24 28.93 -15.91
CA GLY A 159 14.15 30.32 -15.48
C GLY A 159 15.49 31.06 -15.53
N LEU A 160 16.59 30.37 -15.19
CA LEU A 160 17.94 30.92 -15.32
C LEU A 160 18.33 31.17 -16.79
N VAL A 161 18.00 30.24 -17.70
CA VAL A 161 18.23 30.41 -19.15
C VAL A 161 17.43 31.59 -19.71
N GLU A 162 16.19 31.76 -19.27
CA GLU A 162 15.33 32.90 -19.63
C GLU A 162 15.74 34.21 -18.91
N LYS A 163 16.81 34.20 -18.11
CA LYS A 163 17.32 35.36 -17.35
C LYS A 163 16.27 36.00 -16.44
N LYS A 164 15.35 35.20 -15.88
CA LYS A 164 14.34 35.68 -14.94
C LYS A 164 14.98 36.22 -13.67
N SER A 165 14.38 37.27 -13.10
CA SER A 165 14.75 37.73 -11.77
C SER A 165 14.46 36.67 -10.71
N THR A 166 15.12 36.76 -9.55
CA THR A 166 14.85 35.88 -8.40
C THR A 166 13.36 35.88 -8.03
N TYR A 167 12.75 37.06 -8.06
CA TYR A 167 11.35 37.25 -7.73
C TYR A 167 10.42 36.54 -8.72
N GLU A 168 10.64 36.68 -10.03
CA GLU A 168 9.83 36.03 -11.06
C GLU A 168 9.96 34.51 -11.00
N LEU A 169 11.18 34.01 -10.86
CA LEU A 169 11.42 32.57 -10.74
C LEU A 169 10.77 32.00 -9.47
N ALA A 170 10.86 32.71 -8.34
CA ALA A 170 10.18 32.30 -7.11
C ALA A 170 8.66 32.30 -7.25
N LYS A 171 8.09 33.24 -8.01
CA LYS A 171 6.66 33.28 -8.31
C LYS A 171 6.25 32.07 -9.16
N ASP A 172 7.00 31.75 -10.21
CA ASP A 172 6.74 30.56 -11.04
C ASP A 172 6.77 29.26 -10.22
N LEU A 173 7.72 29.14 -9.31
CA LEU A 173 7.84 27.98 -8.42
C LEU A 173 6.67 27.88 -7.44
N SER A 174 6.20 29.02 -6.91
CA SER A 174 4.97 29.09 -6.11
C SER A 174 3.74 28.69 -6.92
N ASP A 175 3.60 29.19 -8.14
CA ASP A 175 2.49 28.90 -9.05
C ASP A 175 2.50 27.43 -9.54
N TYR A 176 3.67 26.81 -9.65
CA TYR A 176 3.81 25.39 -9.92
C TYR A 176 3.10 24.53 -8.86
N VAL A 177 3.30 24.89 -7.58
CA VAL A 177 2.76 24.17 -6.42
C VAL A 177 1.31 24.51 -6.14
N ASN A 178 0.88 25.72 -6.48
CA ASN A 178 -0.46 26.21 -6.13
C ASN A 178 -1.58 25.47 -6.90
N PRO A 179 -2.49 24.76 -6.22
CA PRO A 179 -3.58 24.03 -6.86
C PRO A 179 -4.66 24.96 -7.47
N GLU A 180 -4.67 26.24 -7.08
CA GLU A 180 -5.67 27.23 -7.50
C GLU A 180 -5.24 28.00 -8.75
N VAL A 181 -3.94 27.96 -9.09
CA VAL A 181 -3.41 28.68 -10.24
C VAL A 181 -3.54 27.84 -11.50
N LYS A 182 -4.16 28.44 -12.52
CA LYS A 182 -4.14 27.91 -13.88
C LYS A 182 -2.86 28.40 -14.54
N LYS A 183 -2.00 27.46 -14.94
CA LYS A 183 -0.77 27.75 -15.66
C LYS A 183 -1.15 28.39 -17.00
N ASP A 184 -0.69 29.61 -17.25
CA ASP A 184 -1.02 30.39 -18.44
C ASP A 184 -0.19 29.92 -19.65
N TRP A 185 -0.31 30.62 -20.78
CA TRP A 185 0.43 30.29 -22.01
C TRP A 185 1.93 30.57 -21.85
N SER A 186 2.31 31.68 -21.21
CA SER A 186 3.70 32.06 -20.98
C SER A 186 4.44 31.01 -20.15
N PHE A 187 3.86 30.60 -19.03
CA PHE A 187 4.40 29.55 -18.17
C PHE A 187 4.63 28.24 -18.93
N LYS A 188 3.68 27.83 -19.78
CA LYS A 188 3.79 26.58 -20.56
C LYS A 188 4.88 26.63 -21.62
N ASN A 189 5.05 27.78 -22.25
CA ASN A 189 6.09 27.93 -23.28
C ASN A 189 7.48 27.87 -22.67
N ILE A 190 7.66 28.47 -21.50
CA ILE A 190 8.94 28.46 -20.79
C ILE A 190 9.19 27.07 -20.17
N TYR A 191 8.14 26.42 -19.65
CA TYR A 191 8.21 25.14 -18.96
C TYR A 191 7.37 24.03 -19.62
N PRO A 192 7.64 23.64 -20.88
CA PRO A 192 6.82 22.68 -21.61
C PRO A 192 6.78 21.29 -20.97
N GLY A 193 7.89 20.86 -20.33
CA GLY A 193 7.95 19.57 -19.60
C GLY A 193 7.03 19.49 -18.38
N VAL A 194 6.65 20.63 -17.80
CA VAL A 194 5.69 20.72 -16.69
C VAL A 194 4.26 20.87 -17.22
N GLY A 195 4.08 21.69 -18.26
CA GLY A 195 2.81 21.90 -18.94
C GLY A 195 1.73 22.47 -18.02
N ASN A 196 0.50 21.93 -18.11
CA ASN A 196 -0.64 22.36 -17.29
C ASN A 196 -0.91 21.44 -16.09
N LYS A 197 0.03 20.56 -15.74
CA LYS A 197 -0.16 19.58 -14.68
C LYS A 197 -0.24 20.27 -13.33
N LYS A 198 -1.24 19.89 -12.53
CA LYS A 198 -1.38 20.29 -11.14
C LYS A 198 -0.65 19.26 -10.28
N ILE A 199 0.34 19.68 -9.49
CA ILE A 199 1.22 18.76 -8.77
C ILE A 199 0.43 17.86 -7.79
N GLU A 200 -0.61 18.41 -7.17
CA GLU A 200 -1.45 17.71 -6.20
C GLU A 200 -2.31 16.62 -6.85
N TYR A 201 -2.50 16.67 -8.18
CA TYR A 201 -3.34 15.71 -8.90
C TYR A 201 -2.84 14.26 -8.76
N ASN A 202 -1.52 14.06 -8.72
CA ASN A 202 -0.95 12.73 -8.47
C ASN A 202 -1.31 12.23 -7.06
N SER A 203 -1.26 13.12 -6.06
CA SER A 203 -1.66 12.83 -4.68
C SER A 203 -3.17 12.55 -4.56
N PHE A 204 -4.02 13.30 -5.27
CA PHE A 204 -5.44 12.98 -5.38
C PHE A 204 -5.66 11.60 -5.98
N ARG A 205 -5.02 11.30 -7.12
CA ARG A 205 -5.20 10.02 -7.80
C ARG A 205 -4.81 8.87 -6.89
N LEU A 206 -3.67 9.00 -6.22
CA LEU A 206 -3.21 8.00 -5.26
C LEU A 206 -4.22 7.82 -4.13
N ALA A 207 -4.68 8.90 -3.50
CA ALA A 207 -5.61 8.83 -2.38
C ALA A 207 -6.97 8.21 -2.78
N VAL A 208 -7.57 8.65 -3.88
CA VAL A 208 -8.85 8.12 -4.37
C VAL A 208 -8.75 6.64 -4.71
N THR A 209 -7.67 6.24 -5.38
CA THR A 209 -7.40 4.85 -5.73
C THR A 209 -7.23 3.99 -4.47
N SER A 210 -6.40 4.45 -3.53
CA SER A 210 -6.15 3.74 -2.28
C SER A 210 -7.41 3.56 -1.43
N ILE A 211 -8.24 4.61 -1.30
CA ILE A 211 -9.53 4.55 -0.57
C ILE A 211 -10.48 3.55 -1.24
N SER A 212 -10.57 3.57 -2.56
CA SER A 212 -11.47 2.70 -3.32
C SER A 212 -11.03 1.24 -3.27
N HIS A 213 -9.73 0.97 -3.39
CA HIS A 213 -9.18 -0.38 -3.27
C HIS A 213 -9.30 -0.92 -1.84
N ALA A 214 -9.13 -0.08 -0.82
CA ALA A 214 -9.34 -0.49 0.58
C ALA A 214 -10.80 -0.89 0.83
N TYR A 215 -11.75 -0.14 0.27
CA TYR A 215 -13.16 -0.51 0.30
C TYR A 215 -13.41 -1.84 -0.40
N GLN A 216 -12.89 -1.99 -1.63
CA GLN A 216 -13.09 -3.19 -2.44
C GLN A 216 -12.51 -4.44 -1.78
N LEU A 217 -11.25 -4.40 -1.36
CA LEU A 217 -10.59 -5.55 -0.75
C LEU A 217 -11.29 -5.97 0.53
N SER A 218 -11.63 -5.01 1.39
CA SER A 218 -12.38 -5.28 2.63
C SER A 218 -13.78 -5.85 2.35
N MET A 219 -14.47 -5.37 1.30
CA MET A 219 -15.73 -5.94 0.83
C MET A 219 -15.54 -7.41 0.42
N GLN A 220 -14.53 -7.72 -0.40
CA GLN A 220 -14.25 -9.09 -0.85
C GLN A 220 -14.02 -10.03 0.34
N ARG A 221 -13.19 -9.62 1.30
CA ARG A 221 -12.86 -10.44 2.48
C ARG A 221 -14.06 -10.63 3.39
N SER A 222 -14.81 -9.57 3.70
CA SER A 222 -16.00 -9.65 4.55
C SER A 222 -17.13 -10.44 3.89
N CYS A 223 -17.35 -10.28 2.57
CA CYS A 223 -18.31 -11.08 1.83
C CYS A 223 -17.93 -12.56 1.80
N LYS A 224 -16.64 -12.88 1.63
CA LYS A 224 -16.15 -14.26 1.68
C LYS A 224 -16.41 -14.93 3.03
N ALA A 225 -16.30 -14.17 4.12
CA ALA A 225 -16.60 -14.67 5.46
C ALA A 225 -18.10 -14.87 5.74
N ASN A 226 -18.99 -14.25 4.95
CA ASN A 226 -20.44 -14.37 5.13
C ASN A 226 -21.00 -15.56 4.31
N PRO A 227 -21.55 -16.62 4.95
CA PRO A 227 -22.04 -17.82 4.25
C PRO A 227 -23.32 -17.60 3.43
N PHE A 228 -23.96 -16.43 3.57
CA PHE A 228 -25.18 -16.06 2.86
C PHE A 228 -24.92 -15.18 1.64
N VAL A 229 -23.68 -14.69 1.45
CA VAL A 229 -23.31 -13.94 0.26
C VAL A 229 -22.98 -14.89 -0.88
N GLU A 230 -23.72 -14.78 -1.98
CA GLU A 230 -23.55 -15.59 -3.18
C GLU A 230 -22.56 -14.99 -4.16
N GLY A 231 -22.37 -13.67 -4.08
CA GLY A 231 -21.41 -12.94 -4.89
C GLY A 231 -21.49 -11.44 -4.66
N ILE A 232 -20.79 -10.70 -5.49
CA ILE A 232 -20.72 -9.25 -5.46
C ILE A 232 -21.05 -8.73 -6.85
N GLU A 233 -22.14 -7.97 -6.95
CA GLU A 233 -22.58 -7.33 -8.18
C GLU A 233 -21.83 -6.02 -8.41
N TRP A 234 -21.37 -5.82 -9.65
CA TRP A 234 -20.64 -4.64 -10.07
C TRP A 234 -21.58 -3.58 -10.64
N HIS A 235 -21.47 -2.36 -10.13
CA HIS A 235 -22.17 -1.21 -10.68
C HIS A 235 -21.22 -0.10 -11.08
N THR A 236 -21.38 0.36 -12.30
CA THR A 236 -20.66 1.49 -12.86
C THR A 236 -21.17 2.78 -12.25
N SER A 237 -20.25 3.65 -11.86
CA SER A 237 -20.61 4.99 -11.45
C SER A 237 -20.85 5.87 -12.67
N ASN A 238 -21.93 6.64 -12.63
CA ASN A 238 -22.28 7.61 -13.65
C ASN A 238 -21.43 8.89 -13.49
N SER A 239 -20.10 8.74 -13.66
CA SER A 239 -19.16 9.86 -13.60
C SER A 239 -19.41 10.84 -14.76
N HIS A 240 -19.00 12.10 -14.62
CA HIS A 240 -19.16 13.14 -15.66
C HIS A 240 -18.61 12.80 -17.06
N ARG A 241 -17.77 11.75 -17.18
CA ARG A 241 -17.20 11.28 -18.46
C ARG A 241 -17.87 10.01 -19.00
N GLY A 242 -18.86 9.48 -18.29
CA GLY A 242 -19.45 8.17 -18.55
C GLY A 242 -18.50 7.00 -18.21
N PRO A 243 -19.02 5.77 -18.10
CA PRO A 243 -18.20 4.58 -17.90
C PRO A 243 -17.48 4.19 -19.21
N CYS A 244 -16.24 3.69 -19.10
CA CYS A 244 -15.53 3.12 -20.24
C CYS A 244 -16.15 1.76 -20.67
N THR A 245 -15.78 1.26 -21.86
CA THR A 245 -16.30 -0.01 -22.40
C THR A 245 -16.09 -1.19 -21.45
N LEU A 246 -14.94 -1.25 -20.77
CA LEU A 246 -14.66 -2.28 -19.78
C LEU A 246 -15.62 -2.20 -18.59
N CYS A 247 -15.83 -1.01 -18.02
CA CYS A 247 -16.76 -0.83 -16.91
C CYS A 247 -18.20 -1.16 -17.35
N GLN A 248 -18.63 -0.69 -18.52
CA GLN A 248 -19.95 -1.03 -19.07
C GLN A 248 -20.15 -2.54 -19.21
N SER A 249 -19.13 -3.27 -19.67
CA SER A 249 -19.19 -4.73 -19.78
C SER A 249 -19.30 -5.46 -18.44
N ARG A 250 -19.09 -4.76 -17.31
CA ARG A 250 -19.18 -5.31 -15.96
C ARG A 250 -20.47 -4.92 -15.25
N GLU A 251 -21.22 -3.94 -15.75
CA GLU A 251 -22.49 -3.52 -15.14
C GLU A 251 -23.43 -4.71 -14.91
N GLY A 252 -23.94 -4.83 -13.68
CA GLY A 252 -24.87 -5.89 -13.28
C GLY A 252 -24.26 -7.30 -13.26
N LYS A 253 -22.95 -7.47 -13.49
CA LYS A 253 -22.31 -8.77 -13.38
C LYS A 253 -22.00 -9.09 -11.92
N THR A 254 -22.42 -10.28 -11.50
CA THR A 254 -22.07 -10.86 -10.21
C THR A 254 -20.77 -11.66 -10.31
N TYR A 255 -19.85 -11.41 -9.40
CA TYR A 255 -18.60 -12.15 -9.26
C TYR A 255 -18.56 -12.85 -7.92
N LYS A 256 -17.86 -13.97 -7.82
CA LYS A 256 -17.52 -14.49 -6.49
C LYS A 256 -16.63 -13.48 -5.75
N PRO A 257 -16.62 -13.48 -4.41
CA PRO A 257 -15.85 -12.50 -3.65
C PRO A 257 -14.35 -12.45 -4.02
N ASP A 258 -13.73 -13.59 -4.29
CA ASP A 258 -12.33 -13.72 -4.73
C ASP A 258 -12.09 -13.44 -6.22
N GLU A 259 -13.14 -13.51 -7.03
CA GLU A 259 -13.08 -13.28 -8.48
C GLU A 259 -13.46 -11.83 -8.87
N LEU A 260 -13.85 -10.97 -7.91
CA LEU A 260 -14.23 -9.58 -8.18
C LEU A 260 -13.04 -8.79 -8.78
N PRO A 261 -13.14 -8.30 -10.04
CA PRO A 261 -12.03 -7.64 -10.71
C PRO A 261 -11.61 -6.34 -10.02
N LEU A 262 -10.31 -6.03 -9.95
CA LEU A 262 -9.87 -4.76 -9.37
C LEU A 262 -10.38 -3.54 -10.19
N ASP A 263 -10.87 -2.52 -9.48
CA ASP A 263 -11.23 -1.23 -10.11
C ASP A 263 -9.98 -0.50 -10.62
N HIS A 264 -10.18 0.39 -11.59
CA HIS A 264 -9.08 1.13 -12.17
C HIS A 264 -8.66 2.30 -11.26
N PRO A 265 -7.46 2.89 -11.45
CA PRO A 265 -7.10 4.13 -10.74
C PRO A 265 -8.13 5.23 -10.97
N ASN A 266 -8.47 5.99 -9.91
CA ASN A 266 -9.61 6.93 -9.89
C ASN A 266 -10.98 6.29 -10.20
N GLY A 267 -11.09 4.97 -10.10
CA GLY A 267 -12.34 4.24 -10.16
C GLY A 267 -13.27 4.68 -9.04
N VAL A 268 -14.53 4.87 -9.40
CA VAL A 268 -15.61 5.29 -8.48
C VAL A 268 -16.80 4.34 -8.57
N CYS A 269 -16.62 3.18 -9.21
CA CYS A 269 -17.60 2.10 -9.27
C CYS A 269 -17.98 1.63 -7.86
N TYR A 270 -19.14 1.03 -7.72
CA TYR A 270 -19.64 0.53 -6.44
C TYR A 270 -20.09 -0.92 -6.56
N PHE A 271 -20.17 -1.58 -5.42
CA PHE A 271 -20.32 -3.02 -5.33
C PHE A 271 -21.43 -3.36 -4.36
N THR A 272 -22.32 -4.24 -4.78
CA THR A 272 -23.46 -4.68 -3.97
C THR A 272 -23.31 -6.17 -3.70
N PRO A 273 -23.11 -6.60 -2.45
CA PRO A 273 -23.16 -8.02 -2.12
C PRO A 273 -24.55 -8.59 -2.43
N VAL A 274 -24.59 -9.78 -3.03
CA VAL A 274 -25.82 -10.47 -3.42
C VAL A 274 -26.17 -11.50 -2.37
N ILE A 275 -27.33 -11.32 -1.74
CA ILE A 275 -27.96 -12.28 -0.82
C ILE A 275 -29.37 -12.50 -1.35
N THR A 276 -29.69 -13.71 -1.83
CA THR A 276 -31.03 -14.02 -2.36
C THR A 276 -32.03 -14.40 -1.29
N LYS A 277 -31.57 -15.03 -0.20
CA LYS A 277 -32.41 -15.38 0.95
C LYS A 277 -32.92 -14.12 1.65
N SER A 278 -34.14 -14.19 2.16
CA SER A 278 -34.68 -13.11 2.99
C SER A 278 -33.95 -13.04 4.34
N MET A 279 -33.93 -11.86 4.97
CA MET A 279 -33.38 -11.74 6.33
C MET A 279 -34.14 -12.60 7.34
N GLU A 280 -35.41 -12.91 7.07
CA GLU A 280 -36.20 -13.82 7.90
C GLU A 280 -35.74 -15.25 7.79
N ASP A 281 -35.59 -15.77 6.57
CA ASP A 281 -35.10 -17.13 6.34
C ASP A 281 -33.70 -17.31 6.96
N ILE A 282 -32.82 -16.32 6.77
CA ILE A 282 -31.47 -16.35 7.32
C ILE A 282 -31.49 -16.29 8.86
N GLY A 283 -32.33 -15.44 9.44
CA GLY A 283 -32.46 -15.29 10.88
C GLY A 283 -32.95 -16.56 11.56
N LEU A 284 -33.98 -17.20 11.00
CA LEU A 284 -34.51 -18.48 11.48
C LEU A 284 -33.49 -19.61 11.29
N GLU A 285 -32.85 -19.69 10.13
CA GLU A 285 -31.81 -20.69 9.84
C GLU A 285 -30.62 -20.60 10.83
N LEU A 286 -30.17 -19.38 11.14
CA LEU A 286 -29.12 -19.16 12.13
C LEU A 286 -29.59 -19.47 13.55
N HIS A 287 -30.81 -19.09 13.90
CA HIS A 287 -31.38 -19.38 15.21
C HIS A 287 -31.42 -20.90 15.44
N ASP A 288 -32.07 -21.64 14.53
CA ASP A 288 -32.20 -23.09 14.65
C ASP A 288 -30.83 -23.77 14.76
N TRP A 289 -29.86 -23.36 13.94
CA TRP A 289 -28.51 -23.90 13.99
C TRP A 289 -27.79 -23.62 15.32
N LEU A 290 -27.85 -22.38 15.83
CA LEU A 290 -27.22 -22.02 17.12
C LEU A 290 -27.85 -22.75 18.31
N TYR A 291 -29.13 -23.14 18.21
CA TYR A 291 -29.86 -23.87 19.24
C TYR A 291 -29.92 -25.39 19.01
N GLY A 292 -29.00 -25.93 18.20
CA GLY A 292 -28.76 -27.38 18.06
C GLY A 292 -29.43 -28.05 16.86
N GLY A 293 -30.04 -27.27 15.97
CA GLY A 293 -30.54 -27.73 14.68
C GLY A 293 -29.40 -28.12 13.73
N SER A 294 -29.63 -29.14 12.91
CA SER A 294 -28.63 -29.59 11.94
C SER A 294 -28.58 -28.68 10.72
N ASN A 295 -27.42 -28.12 10.39
CA ASN A 295 -27.20 -27.39 9.14
C ASN A 295 -25.77 -27.64 8.62
N SER A 296 -25.63 -28.60 7.71
CA SER A 296 -24.34 -29.00 7.14
C SER A 296 -23.58 -27.86 6.47
N LYS A 297 -24.29 -26.91 5.84
CA LYS A 297 -23.66 -25.74 5.22
C LYS A 297 -23.02 -24.83 6.26
N LEU A 298 -23.74 -24.53 7.35
CA LEU A 298 -23.21 -23.71 8.44
C LEU A 298 -22.15 -24.46 9.26
N ASP A 299 -22.27 -25.77 9.42
CA ASP A 299 -21.24 -26.60 10.06
C ASP A 299 -19.92 -26.56 9.28
N ASP A 300 -19.97 -26.70 7.96
CA ASP A 300 -18.77 -26.67 7.11
C ASP A 300 -18.17 -25.27 7.04
N TRP A 301 -19.00 -24.24 6.94
CA TRP A 301 -18.57 -22.85 7.08
C TRP A 301 -17.91 -22.60 8.43
N TYR A 302 -18.49 -23.06 9.54
CA TYR A 302 -17.91 -22.91 10.86
C TYR A 302 -16.62 -23.73 11.02
N LYS A 303 -16.44 -24.87 10.35
CA LYS A 303 -15.13 -25.56 10.35
C LYS A 303 -14.05 -24.74 9.64
N GLU A 304 -14.42 -24.05 8.56
CA GLU A 304 -13.50 -23.25 7.75
C GLU A 304 -13.11 -21.94 8.45
N TYR A 305 -14.10 -21.20 8.96
CA TYR A 305 -13.93 -19.87 9.54
C TYR A 305 -13.96 -19.87 11.09
N GLY A 306 -14.34 -20.98 11.72
CA GLY A 306 -14.56 -21.20 13.18
C GLY A 306 -13.52 -20.60 14.12
N ARG A 307 -12.25 -20.73 13.74
CA ARG A 307 -11.11 -20.24 14.53
C ARG A 307 -11.03 -18.70 14.55
N GLU A 308 -11.53 -18.05 13.51
CA GLU A 308 -11.61 -16.59 13.43
C GLU A 308 -12.68 -16.04 14.40
N PHE A 309 -13.72 -16.81 14.69
CA PHE A 309 -14.78 -16.49 15.66
C PHE A 309 -14.32 -16.56 17.12
N ALA A 310 -13.43 -17.50 17.44
CA ALA A 310 -12.90 -17.70 18.80
C ALA A 310 -11.79 -16.70 19.19
N GLY A 311 -11.45 -15.75 18.30
CA GLY A 311 -10.37 -14.77 18.52
C GLY A 311 -8.96 -15.31 18.23
N GLU A 312 -8.81 -16.60 17.95
CA GLU A 312 -7.56 -17.27 17.59
C GLU A 312 -7.22 -17.06 16.10
N SER A 313 -6.68 -15.88 15.74
CA SER A 313 -6.35 -15.60 14.34
C SER A 313 -5.17 -16.43 13.82
N ASN A 314 -5.38 -17.06 12.67
CA ASN A 314 -4.39 -17.28 11.62
C ASN A 314 -5.10 -17.27 10.25
N LEU A 315 -5.59 -16.10 9.81
CA LEU A 315 -6.40 -15.91 8.59
C LEU A 315 -5.70 -16.29 7.27
N PHE A 316 -4.43 -16.73 7.29
CA PHE A 316 -3.66 -17.01 6.08
C PHE A 316 -3.02 -18.39 6.00
N ARG A 317 -3.36 -19.35 6.88
CA ARG A 317 -2.90 -20.74 6.67
C ARG A 317 -3.75 -21.50 5.64
N ASN A 318 -5.01 -21.09 5.42
CA ASN A 318 -5.95 -21.81 4.57
C ASN A 318 -6.23 -21.18 3.18
N ILE A 319 -5.88 -19.92 2.94
CA ILE A 319 -5.97 -19.32 1.58
C ILE A 319 -4.87 -19.84 0.64
N ARG A 320 -3.76 -20.38 1.18
CA ARG A 320 -2.69 -20.99 0.38
C ARG A 320 -3.01 -22.34 -0.25
N LYS A 321 -4.20 -22.92 -0.03
CA LYS A 321 -4.51 -24.30 -0.45
C LYS A 321 -5.61 -24.47 -1.47
N LYS A 322 -6.37 -23.43 -1.86
CA LYS A 322 -7.51 -23.64 -2.78
C LYS A 322 -7.65 -22.73 -4.00
N ASP A 323 -6.71 -21.81 -4.24
CA ASP A 323 -6.58 -21.10 -5.52
C ASP A 323 -5.20 -21.35 -6.14
N ASN A 324 -4.82 -22.62 -6.29
CA ASN A 324 -3.73 -23.01 -7.17
C ASN A 324 -4.30 -23.29 -8.55
N ASN A 325 -4.56 -22.23 -9.31
CA ASN A 325 -4.55 -22.25 -10.78
C ASN A 325 -4.30 -20.84 -11.34
N ASN A 326 -3.20 -20.21 -10.91
CA ASN A 326 -2.31 -19.35 -11.71
C ASN A 326 -1.33 -18.57 -10.82
N ASP A 327 -0.37 -19.23 -10.17
CA ASP A 327 0.69 -18.50 -9.48
C ASP A 327 2.04 -19.23 -9.49
N GLY A 328 2.66 -19.30 -10.67
CA GLY A 328 3.98 -19.93 -10.85
C GLY A 328 5.05 -19.39 -9.89
N ASN A 329 4.90 -18.17 -9.37
CA ASN A 329 5.82 -17.58 -8.40
C ASN A 329 5.67 -18.17 -6.99
N SER A 330 4.46 -18.54 -6.56
CA SER A 330 4.22 -19.12 -5.22
C SER A 330 4.82 -20.52 -5.11
N ASP A 331 4.64 -21.34 -6.15
CA ASP A 331 5.21 -22.70 -6.21
C ASP A 331 6.74 -22.67 -6.29
N ILE A 332 7.31 -21.76 -7.10
CA ILE A 332 8.77 -21.54 -7.16
C ILE A 332 9.31 -21.11 -5.79
N ILE A 333 8.66 -20.16 -5.11
CA ILE A 333 9.10 -19.69 -3.78
C ILE A 333 9.02 -20.80 -2.74
N ASN A 334 7.95 -21.60 -2.73
CA ASN A 334 7.80 -22.71 -1.79
C ASN A 334 8.82 -23.82 -2.08
N SER A 335 9.08 -24.12 -3.36
CA SER A 335 10.15 -25.03 -3.78
C SER A 335 11.52 -24.54 -3.30
N ILE A 336 11.84 -23.26 -3.48
CA ILE A 336 13.11 -22.68 -3.01
C ILE A 336 13.23 -22.72 -1.48
N ARG A 337 12.14 -22.45 -0.74
CA ARG A 337 12.15 -22.60 0.73
C ARG A 337 12.41 -24.03 1.16
N ASN A 338 11.79 -25.00 0.49
CA ASN A 338 12.02 -26.41 0.75
C ASN A 338 13.45 -26.80 0.40
N ASP A 339 14.01 -26.31 -0.70
CA ASP A 339 15.41 -26.50 -1.08
C ASP A 339 16.37 -25.97 0.00
N ILE A 340 16.13 -24.77 0.53
CA ILE A 340 16.96 -24.19 1.60
C ILE A 340 16.84 -25.04 2.87
N LYS A 341 15.61 -25.40 3.28
CA LYS A 341 15.35 -26.17 4.51
C LYS A 341 15.78 -27.64 4.43
N SER A 342 15.79 -28.22 3.24
CA SER A 342 16.28 -29.58 2.99
C SER A 342 17.81 -29.65 2.83
N GLY A 343 18.49 -28.51 2.89
CA GLY A 343 19.96 -28.45 2.87
C GLY A 343 20.57 -28.45 1.46
N LYS A 344 19.80 -28.17 0.40
CA LYS A 344 20.33 -28.01 -0.97
C LYS A 344 21.38 -26.90 -1.07
N TYR A 345 21.28 -25.88 -0.21
CA TYR A 345 22.26 -24.80 -0.09
C TYR A 345 22.96 -24.90 1.27
N PRO A 346 24.30 -24.95 1.33
CA PRO A 346 25.01 -24.95 2.60
C PRO A 346 24.80 -23.61 3.32
N LEU A 347 24.41 -23.68 4.60
CA LEU A 347 24.12 -22.50 5.43
C LEU A 347 25.36 -21.95 6.15
N GLU A 348 26.51 -22.60 6.01
CA GLU A 348 27.78 -22.14 6.58
C GLU A 348 28.23 -20.84 5.89
N ILE A 349 28.59 -19.85 6.70
CA ILE A 349 29.10 -18.58 6.22
C ILE A 349 30.52 -18.77 5.68
N LEU A 350 30.72 -18.39 4.42
CA LEU A 350 32.03 -18.36 3.79
C LEU A 350 32.80 -17.12 4.23
N GLU A 351 33.80 -17.29 5.09
CA GLU A 351 34.66 -16.21 5.59
C GLU A 351 35.23 -15.34 4.47
N SER A 352 35.73 -15.94 3.39
CA SER A 352 36.25 -15.21 2.21
C SER A 352 35.23 -14.27 1.54
N LYS A 353 33.93 -14.60 1.58
CA LYS A 353 32.86 -13.76 1.04
C LYS A 353 32.33 -12.79 2.10
N GLN A 354 32.19 -13.25 3.34
CA GLN A 354 31.71 -12.44 4.44
C GLN A 354 32.69 -11.33 4.82
N GLY A 355 33.99 -11.57 4.71
CA GLY A 355 35.06 -10.60 4.98
C GLY A 355 34.96 -9.33 4.13
N LYS A 356 34.34 -9.39 2.94
CA LYS A 356 34.04 -8.21 2.11
C LYS A 356 33.08 -7.22 2.78
N HIS A 357 32.40 -7.67 3.84
CA HIS A 357 31.39 -6.94 4.60
C HIS A 357 31.77 -6.83 6.08
N ILE A 358 33.05 -6.95 6.43
CA ILE A 358 33.58 -6.77 7.79
C ILE A 358 34.76 -5.81 7.70
N ARG A 359 34.64 -4.60 8.27
CA ARG A 359 35.63 -3.52 8.11
C ARG A 359 37.06 -3.91 8.53
N GLU A 360 37.19 -4.75 9.55
CA GLU A 360 38.47 -5.16 10.13
C GLU A 360 39.09 -6.38 9.41
N HIS A 361 38.39 -6.95 8.43
CA HIS A 361 38.88 -8.12 7.72
C HIS A 361 39.75 -7.69 6.52
N ASN A 362 40.84 -8.43 6.28
CA ASN A 362 41.77 -8.20 5.16
C ASN A 362 41.13 -8.19 3.75
N ASN A 363 39.86 -8.59 3.62
CA ASN A 363 39.13 -8.70 2.36
C ASN A 363 38.03 -7.64 2.23
N TYR A 364 37.95 -6.69 3.18
CA TYR A 364 36.97 -5.63 3.17
C TYR A 364 37.09 -4.78 1.91
N ILE A 365 35.94 -4.41 1.34
CA ILE A 365 35.90 -3.51 0.19
C ILE A 365 35.23 -2.23 0.65
N GLU A 366 35.98 -1.12 0.61
CA GLU A 366 35.49 0.20 0.98
C GLU A 366 34.23 0.58 0.17
N GLY A 367 33.27 1.24 0.84
CA GLY A 367 31.97 1.59 0.26
C GLY A 367 30.92 0.47 0.26
N ARG A 368 31.24 -0.75 0.74
CA ARG A 368 30.25 -1.81 0.94
C ARG A 368 29.54 -1.69 2.28
N SER A 369 28.27 -2.08 2.32
CA SER A 369 27.57 -2.36 3.59
C SER A 369 28.35 -3.37 4.43
N TYR A 370 28.42 -3.16 5.75
CA TYR A 370 29.25 -3.97 6.64
C TYR A 370 28.56 -4.28 7.97
N LEU A 371 28.88 -5.45 8.53
CA LEU A 371 28.36 -5.90 9.81
C LEU A 371 29.00 -5.16 10.97
N THR A 372 28.21 -4.94 12.02
CA THR A 372 28.68 -4.46 13.33
C THR A 372 28.59 -5.55 14.40
N ILE A 373 28.30 -6.78 13.98
CA ILE A 373 28.20 -7.98 14.80
C ILE A 373 29.30 -8.96 14.40
N SER A 374 29.60 -9.90 15.29
CA SER A 374 30.56 -10.98 15.04
C SER A 374 30.07 -11.96 13.96
N ILE A 375 31.01 -12.71 13.36
CA ILE A 375 30.70 -13.76 12.38
C ILE A 375 29.83 -14.86 13.01
N ASP A 376 30.04 -15.17 14.29
CA ASP A 376 29.24 -16.16 15.02
C ASP A 376 27.79 -15.72 15.18
N GLU A 377 27.56 -14.42 15.43
CA GLU A 377 26.22 -13.87 15.47
C GLU A 377 25.57 -13.82 14.09
N ALA A 378 26.35 -13.53 13.04
CA ALA A 378 25.89 -13.64 11.67
C ALA A 378 25.47 -15.09 11.33
N GLN A 379 26.24 -16.08 11.76
CA GLN A 379 25.92 -17.50 11.57
C GLN A 379 24.64 -17.89 12.30
N LYS A 380 24.43 -17.41 13.54
CA LYS A 380 23.17 -17.60 14.28
C LYS A 380 21.97 -17.01 13.55
N ILE A 381 22.14 -15.87 12.88
CA ILE A 381 21.07 -15.28 12.05
C ILE A 381 20.76 -16.17 10.85
N VAL A 382 21.78 -16.65 10.12
CA VAL A 382 21.54 -17.56 8.99
C VAL A 382 20.82 -18.82 9.45
N ASN A 383 21.28 -19.46 10.52
CA ASN A 383 20.68 -20.69 11.04
C ASN A 383 19.22 -20.51 11.47
N LYS A 384 18.88 -19.35 12.05
CA LYS A 384 17.52 -19.08 12.53
C LYS A 384 16.56 -18.66 11.42
N TYR A 385 17.02 -17.88 10.45
CA TYR A 385 16.13 -17.19 9.51
C TYR A 385 16.17 -17.71 8.07
N ALA A 386 17.15 -18.55 7.70
CA ALA A 386 17.23 -19.12 6.35
C ALA A 386 15.94 -19.88 5.96
N GLY A 387 15.37 -19.52 4.82
CA GLY A 387 14.13 -20.10 4.29
C GLY A 387 12.84 -19.59 4.96
N ASN A 388 12.92 -18.60 5.85
CA ASN A 388 11.78 -18.01 6.58
C ASN A 388 11.56 -16.52 6.27
N GLY A 389 12.46 -15.88 5.53
CA GLY A 389 12.38 -14.50 5.05
C GLY A 389 11.74 -14.35 3.67
N ILE A 390 12.04 -13.20 3.05
CA ILE A 390 11.51 -12.80 1.74
C ILE A 390 12.45 -13.31 0.64
N ILE A 391 12.03 -14.37 -0.06
CA ILE A 391 12.71 -14.94 -1.22
C ILE A 391 12.69 -13.95 -2.38
N ARG A 392 13.85 -13.63 -2.97
CA ARG A 392 13.97 -12.74 -4.13
C ARG A 392 13.98 -13.56 -5.41
N LEU A 393 13.08 -13.22 -6.32
CA LEU A 393 13.14 -13.62 -7.72
C LEU A 393 13.70 -12.48 -8.58
N ASN A 394 14.36 -12.82 -9.68
CA ASN A 394 14.82 -11.87 -10.69
C ASN A 394 13.65 -11.36 -11.56
N GLN A 395 13.93 -10.52 -12.57
CA GLN A 395 12.90 -9.97 -13.48
C GLN A 395 12.19 -11.05 -14.33
N ASN A 396 12.79 -12.24 -14.46
CA ASN A 396 12.27 -13.39 -15.19
C ASN A 396 11.57 -14.40 -14.27
N ASN A 397 11.31 -14.05 -13.00
CA ASN A 397 10.73 -14.92 -11.97
C ASN A 397 11.62 -16.13 -11.57
N GLU A 398 12.92 -16.08 -11.81
CA GLU A 398 13.85 -17.14 -11.42
C GLU A 398 14.53 -16.83 -10.08
N TRP A 399 15.07 -17.87 -9.44
CA TRP A 399 15.74 -17.75 -8.15
C TRP A 399 16.98 -16.83 -8.19
N ASP A 400 16.93 -15.68 -7.51
CA ASP A 400 18.04 -14.71 -7.44
C ASP A 400 19.10 -15.09 -6.38
N ASN A 401 19.01 -16.30 -5.80
CA ASN A 401 19.88 -16.79 -4.73
C ASN A 401 19.96 -15.84 -3.53
N LYS A 402 18.91 -15.06 -3.28
CA LYS A 402 18.88 -14.04 -2.23
C LYS A 402 17.60 -14.11 -1.45
N GLU A 403 17.73 -13.99 -0.13
CA GLU A 403 16.62 -13.88 0.80
C GLU A 403 16.83 -12.66 1.68
N ILE A 404 15.76 -11.93 1.98
CA ILE A 404 15.83 -10.79 2.88
C ILE A 404 15.22 -11.15 4.23
N VAL A 405 15.99 -10.92 5.29
CA VAL A 405 15.58 -11.18 6.67
C VAL A 405 15.67 -9.90 7.48
N THR A 406 14.73 -9.74 8.41
CA THR A 406 14.72 -8.66 9.40
C THR A 406 14.84 -9.30 10.77
N VAL A 407 15.70 -8.76 11.63
CA VAL A 407 15.95 -9.27 12.98
C VAL A 407 15.64 -8.21 14.04
N ASP A 408 15.56 -8.62 15.30
CA ASP A 408 15.10 -7.75 16.39
C ASP A 408 16.18 -6.78 16.91
N LYS A 409 17.44 -6.96 16.49
CA LYS A 409 18.58 -6.10 16.89
C LYS A 409 19.27 -5.50 15.68
N GLU A 410 19.95 -4.36 15.86
CA GLU A 410 20.80 -3.80 14.81
C GLU A 410 21.99 -4.73 14.53
N ILE A 411 22.29 -4.97 13.25
CA ILE A 411 23.29 -5.96 12.81
C ILE A 411 24.40 -5.37 11.96
N GLY A 412 24.22 -4.16 11.45
CA GLY A 412 25.24 -3.54 10.62
C GLY A 412 24.83 -2.20 10.05
N ILE A 413 25.66 -1.72 9.13
CA ILE A 413 25.52 -0.47 8.42
C ILE A 413 25.24 -0.77 6.95
N ASN A 414 24.14 -0.22 6.43
CA ASN A 414 23.86 -0.15 5.01
C ASN A 414 24.52 1.10 4.42
N VAL A 415 25.42 0.91 3.47
CA VAL A 415 26.04 2.00 2.70
C VAL A 415 25.29 2.16 1.39
N ASN A 416 24.81 3.38 1.10
CA ASN A 416 24.14 3.68 -0.16
C ASN A 416 25.17 3.77 -1.30
N SER A 417 25.06 2.88 -2.29
CA SER A 417 26.02 2.79 -3.41
C SER A 417 26.08 4.03 -4.32
N MET A 418 25.13 4.96 -4.21
CA MET A 418 25.11 6.20 -4.99
C MET A 418 25.58 7.42 -4.20
N THR A 419 25.36 7.44 -2.90
CA THR A 419 25.60 8.63 -2.05
C THR A 419 26.67 8.42 -0.99
N ASN A 420 27.15 7.18 -0.80
CA ASN A 420 28.02 6.74 0.30
C ASN A 420 27.45 7.04 1.70
N GLU A 421 26.15 7.31 1.80
CA GLU A 421 25.48 7.57 3.08
C GLU A 421 25.34 6.26 3.88
N GLU A 422 25.75 6.32 5.14
CA GLU A 422 25.73 5.20 6.07
C GLU A 422 24.47 5.23 6.94
N SER A 423 23.79 4.09 7.07
CA SER A 423 22.57 3.97 7.89
C SER A 423 22.56 2.66 8.67
N LYS A 424 22.31 2.74 9.98
CA LYS A 424 22.16 1.55 10.83
C LYS A 424 20.98 0.70 10.38
N THR A 425 21.14 -0.62 10.35
CA THR A 425 20.11 -1.56 9.90
C THR A 425 20.04 -2.82 10.77
N ASN A 426 18.81 -3.32 10.96
CA ASN A 426 18.49 -4.62 11.52
C ASN A 426 18.06 -5.62 10.44
N ARG A 427 18.37 -5.32 9.17
CA ARG A 427 17.94 -6.08 8.00
C ARG A 427 19.14 -6.49 7.16
N CYS A 428 19.18 -7.72 6.70
CA CYS A 428 20.24 -8.21 5.79
C CYS A 428 19.67 -9.06 4.66
N LYS A 429 20.49 -9.18 3.61
CA LYS A 429 20.31 -10.16 2.53
C LYS A 429 21.17 -11.37 2.84
N ILE A 430 20.58 -12.56 2.89
CA ILE A 430 21.30 -13.83 2.86
C ILE A 430 21.52 -14.17 1.39
N HIS A 431 22.78 -14.36 1.00
CA HIS A 431 23.18 -14.75 -0.33
C HIS A 431 23.57 -16.24 -0.33
N TYR A 432 22.83 -17.04 -1.08
CA TYR A 432 23.06 -18.47 -1.23
C TYR A 432 24.03 -18.78 -2.37
N SER A 433 24.86 -19.79 -2.18
CA SER A 433 25.68 -20.35 -3.25
C SER A 433 25.95 -21.83 -3.00
N LYS A 434 26.38 -22.57 -4.03
CA LYS A 434 26.71 -24.01 -3.91
C LYS A 434 27.82 -24.32 -2.89
N ARG A 435 28.60 -23.32 -2.48
CA ARG A 435 29.74 -23.49 -1.55
C ARG A 435 29.44 -22.99 -0.13
N GLY A 436 28.32 -22.31 0.09
CA GLY A 436 28.01 -21.64 1.37
C GLY A 436 27.34 -20.29 1.19
N THR A 437 27.11 -19.59 2.31
CA THR A 437 26.35 -18.33 2.36
C THR A 437 27.20 -17.14 2.82
N HIS A 438 26.66 -15.95 2.67
CA HIS A 438 27.12 -14.75 3.39
C HIS A 438 25.94 -13.79 3.54
N ILE A 439 26.02 -12.89 4.52
CA ILE A 439 24.98 -11.89 4.78
C ILE A 439 25.49 -10.48 4.51
N VAL A 440 24.62 -9.65 3.94
CA VAL A 440 24.93 -8.25 3.61
C VAL A 440 23.87 -7.34 4.21
N PRO A 441 24.23 -6.39 5.09
CA PRO A 441 23.29 -5.41 5.62
C PRO A 441 22.63 -4.61 4.50
N THR A 442 21.31 -4.41 4.60
CA THR A 442 20.51 -3.72 3.58
C THR A 442 19.60 -2.70 4.24
N ARG A 443 19.21 -1.67 3.48
CA ARG A 443 18.38 -0.56 3.93
C ARG A 443 17.10 -1.02 4.66
N LYS A 444 16.80 -0.39 5.82
CA LYS A 444 15.51 -0.50 6.52
C LYS A 444 14.39 -0.03 5.58
N LYS A 445 13.22 -0.68 5.63
CA LYS A 445 12.05 -0.27 4.82
C LYS A 445 11.58 1.13 5.23
#